data_AF-A0A0U5MPI5-F1
#
_entry.id   AF-A0A0U5MPI5-F1
#
_cell.length_a   1.000
_cell.length_b   1.000
_cell.length_c   1.000
_cell.angle_alpha   90.00
_cell.angle_beta   90.00
_cell.angle_gamma   90.00
#
_symmetry.space_group_name_H-M   'P 1'
#
loop_
_entity.id
_entity.type
_entity.pdbx_description
1 polymer ?
#
loop_
_entity_poly.entity_id
_entity_poly.type
_entity_poly.pdbx_seq_one_letter_code
_entity_poly.pdbx_strand_id
1 'polypeptide(L)'
;MSLILEYLTQILSVAEWLPLLALGYFAFHLATRRLPTSLAQEALDCLLAERRNEQPGVEDAKILSALRCDPDLTAHAVGAFARRHPELPRFSGAWKFRLALRRRLDALERQHRHPLGEPPSRVGAAAGIAMILFGLPALAGGALFAMENGMGGLANNDRSIAVFYTVFTGMGIISALAGAALCSTGVWLIARYRKMKRAVTNPA
;
A
#
# COMPACT_ATOMS: atom_id res chain seq x y z
N MET A 1 4.58 -32.22 25.21
CA MET A 1 4.75 -30.84 25.73
C MET A 1 5.83 -30.04 24.99
N SER A 2 6.70 -30.66 24.19
CA SER A 2 7.79 -29.99 23.44
C SER A 2 7.35 -29.29 22.16
N LEU A 3 6.47 -29.90 21.36
CA LEU A 3 6.07 -29.36 20.05
C LEU A 3 5.34 -28.01 20.13
N ILE A 4 4.52 -27.79 21.15
CA ILE A 4 3.77 -26.52 21.32
C ILE A 4 4.73 -25.37 21.60
N LEU A 5 5.80 -25.61 22.37
CA LEU A 5 6.82 -24.60 22.69
C LEU A 5 7.69 -24.25 21.47
N GLU A 6 8.03 -25.24 20.64
CA GLU A 6 8.75 -25.02 19.37
C GLU A 6 7.91 -24.22 18.37
N TYR A 7 6.61 -24.52 18.24
CA TYR A 7 5.73 -23.75 17.38
C TYR A 7 5.53 -22.31 17.90
N LEU A 8 5.43 -22.12 19.22
CA LEU A 8 5.31 -20.79 19.82
C LEU A 8 6.57 -19.94 19.61
N THR A 9 7.75 -20.54 19.73
CA THR A 9 9.03 -19.84 19.50
C THR A 9 9.24 -19.51 18.02
N GLN A 10 8.87 -20.41 17.10
CA GLN A 10 8.88 -20.10 15.66
C GLN A 10 7.90 -18.97 15.31
N ILE A 11 6.68 -18.99 15.84
CA ILE A 11 5.69 -17.94 15.61
C ILE A 11 6.15 -16.61 16.20
N LEU A 12 6.72 -16.59 17.42
CA LEU A 12 7.30 -15.39 18.00
C LEU A 12 8.43 -14.82 17.14
N SER A 13 9.34 -15.68 16.65
CA SER A 13 10.46 -15.24 15.82
C SER A 13 9.99 -14.56 14.53
N VAL A 14 8.91 -15.04 13.91
CA VAL A 14 8.32 -14.42 12.70
C VAL A 14 7.53 -13.17 13.07
N ALA A 15 6.87 -13.15 14.23
CA ALA A 15 6.11 -12.01 14.71
C ALA A 15 6.99 -10.80 15.06
N GLU A 16 8.24 -11.02 15.47
CA GLU A 16 9.22 -9.95 15.71
C GLU A 16 9.60 -9.21 14.41
N TRP A 17 9.55 -9.88 13.26
CA TRP A 17 9.80 -9.25 11.96
C TRP A 17 8.60 -8.50 11.39
N LEU A 18 7.36 -8.80 11.84
CA LEU A 18 6.15 -8.12 11.39
C LEU A 18 6.23 -6.58 11.51
N PRO A 19 6.66 -5.97 12.63
CA PRO A 19 6.80 -4.53 12.73
C PRO A 19 7.84 -3.96 11.76
N LEU A 20 8.96 -4.65 11.54
CA LEU A 20 10.01 -4.26 10.60
C LEU A 20 9.51 -4.32 9.14
N LEU A 21 8.77 -5.38 8.80
CA LEU A 21 8.11 -5.53 7.50
C LEU A 21 7.01 -4.49 7.30
N ALA A 22 6.23 -4.16 8.35
CA ALA A 22 5.22 -3.12 8.31
C ALA A 22 5.84 -1.73 8.12
N LEU A 23 6.96 -1.44 8.79
CA LEU A 23 7.73 -0.20 8.62
C LEU A 23 8.33 -0.10 7.21
N GLY A 24 8.90 -1.19 6.69
CA GLY A 24 9.41 -1.25 5.32
C GLY A 24 8.30 -1.03 4.29
N TYR A 25 7.14 -1.66 4.47
CA TYR A 25 5.95 -1.44 3.65
C TYR A 25 5.46 0.01 3.72
N PHE A 26 5.41 0.59 4.92
CA PHE A 26 4.98 1.97 5.12
C PHE A 26 5.94 2.97 4.49
N ALA A 27 7.25 2.79 4.67
CA ALA A 27 8.28 3.62 4.05
C ALA A 27 8.24 3.52 2.51
N PHE A 28 8.09 2.31 1.97
CA PHE A 28 7.89 2.09 0.53
C PHE A 28 6.59 2.76 0.04
N HIS A 29 5.51 2.66 0.80
CA HIS A 29 4.24 3.29 0.45
C HIS A 29 4.34 4.82 0.48
N LEU A 30 5.05 5.40 1.47
CA LEU A 30 5.27 6.83 1.59
C LEU A 30 6.16 7.36 0.45
N ALA A 31 7.24 6.63 0.12
CA ALA A 31 8.14 6.95 -0.98
C ALA A 31 7.44 6.92 -2.34
N THR A 32 6.48 5.98 -2.50
CA THR A 32 5.73 5.83 -3.75
C THR A 32 4.54 6.78 -3.87
N ARG A 33 4.00 7.32 -2.76
CA ARG A 33 2.97 8.39 -2.80
C ARG A 33 3.51 9.73 -3.29
N ARG A 34 4.82 9.98 -3.17
CA ARG A 34 5.50 11.20 -3.66
C ARG A 34 6.05 11.07 -5.09
N LEU A 35 5.59 10.10 -5.86
CA LEU A 35 5.95 10.04 -7.27
C LEU A 35 5.25 11.20 -8.01
N PRO A 36 5.95 11.98 -8.85
CA PRO A 36 5.33 12.99 -9.71
C PRO A 36 4.47 12.28 -10.75
N THR A 37 3.22 12.01 -10.39
CA THR A 37 2.26 11.25 -11.20
C THR A 37 1.73 12.06 -12.38
N SER A 38 1.71 13.39 -12.28
CA SER A 38 1.16 14.26 -13.33
C SER A 38 1.93 14.14 -14.65
N LEU A 39 3.26 14.28 -14.62
CA LEU A 39 4.08 14.24 -15.84
C LEU A 39 4.07 12.86 -16.51
N ALA A 40 4.14 11.79 -15.73
CA ALA A 40 4.06 10.43 -16.29
C ALA A 40 2.67 10.14 -16.86
N GLN A 41 1.63 10.70 -16.26
CA GLN A 41 0.26 10.58 -16.76
C GLN A 41 0.07 11.37 -18.06
N GLU A 42 0.47 12.62 -18.11
CA GLU A 42 0.39 13.44 -19.32
C GLU A 42 1.21 12.86 -20.48
N ALA A 43 2.41 12.35 -20.20
CA ALA A 43 3.22 11.69 -21.21
C ALA A 43 2.56 10.42 -21.78
N LEU A 44 1.93 9.63 -20.91
CA LEU A 44 1.17 8.45 -21.35
C LEU A 44 -0.09 8.84 -22.13
N ASP A 45 -0.80 9.88 -21.70
CA ASP A 45 -2.00 10.39 -22.37
C ASP A 45 -1.67 10.96 -23.75
N CYS A 46 -0.51 11.64 -23.90
CA CYS A 46 0.00 12.08 -25.19
C CYS A 46 0.31 10.90 -26.10
N LEU A 47 1.00 9.88 -25.59
CA LEU A 47 1.34 8.68 -26.36
C LEU A 47 0.09 7.91 -26.80
N LEU A 48 -0.91 7.77 -25.92
CA LEU A 48 -2.18 7.14 -26.27
C LEU A 48 -2.95 7.92 -27.33
N ALA A 49 -2.95 9.25 -27.26
CA ALA A 49 -3.58 10.09 -28.26
C ALA A 49 -2.90 9.92 -29.64
N GLU A 50 -1.57 9.87 -29.68
CA GLU A 50 -0.83 9.58 -30.92
C GLU A 50 -1.18 8.20 -31.48
N ARG A 51 -1.17 7.15 -30.65
CA ARG A 51 -1.52 5.79 -31.11
C ARG A 51 -2.96 5.66 -31.61
N ARG A 52 -3.91 6.36 -30.99
CA ARG A 52 -5.30 6.42 -31.46
C ARG A 52 -5.43 7.11 -32.81
N ASN A 53 -4.65 8.18 -33.04
CA ASN A 53 -4.62 8.88 -34.32
C ASN A 53 -3.94 8.04 -35.42
N GLU A 54 -2.90 7.28 -35.07
CA GLU A 54 -2.22 6.37 -36.00
C GLU A 54 -3.07 5.14 -36.36
N GLN A 55 -3.92 4.67 -35.45
CA GLN A 55 -4.73 3.46 -35.61
C GLN A 55 -6.22 3.70 -35.31
N PRO A 56 -6.90 4.55 -36.12
CA PRO A 56 -8.32 4.80 -35.93
C PRO A 56 -9.12 3.51 -36.17
N GLY A 57 -9.82 3.03 -35.14
CA GLY A 57 -10.64 1.81 -35.19
C GLY A 57 -10.06 0.61 -34.44
N VAL A 58 -8.84 0.70 -33.92
CA VAL A 58 -8.31 -0.31 -33.00
C VAL A 58 -8.85 -0.04 -31.58
N GLU A 59 -9.36 -1.08 -30.93
CA GLU A 59 -9.82 -0.99 -29.54
C GLU A 59 -8.70 -0.54 -28.60
N ASP A 60 -9.00 0.38 -27.69
CA ASP A 60 -8.04 0.91 -26.70
C ASP A 60 -7.34 -0.19 -25.90
N ALA A 61 -8.03 -1.30 -25.62
CA ALA A 61 -7.44 -2.45 -24.93
C ALA A 61 -6.27 -3.08 -25.71
N LYS A 62 -6.32 -3.10 -27.05
CA LYS A 62 -5.23 -3.60 -27.91
C LYS A 62 -4.08 -2.61 -27.99
N ILE A 63 -4.38 -1.30 -28.00
CA ILE A 63 -3.35 -0.26 -27.94
C ILE A 63 -2.59 -0.33 -26.61
N LEU A 64 -3.30 -0.48 -25.49
CA LEU A 64 -2.71 -0.61 -24.16
C LEU A 64 -1.84 -1.87 -24.01
N SER A 65 -2.31 -3.01 -24.54
CA SER A 65 -1.53 -4.25 -24.48
C SER A 65 -0.27 -4.18 -25.35
N ALA A 66 -0.33 -3.53 -26.51
CA ALA A 66 0.84 -3.29 -27.35
C ALA A 66 1.87 -2.40 -26.65
N LEU A 67 1.44 -1.30 -26.03
CA LEU A 67 2.30 -0.40 -25.26
C LEU A 67 2.95 -1.07 -24.04
N ARG A 68 2.32 -2.09 -23.46
CA ARG A 68 2.89 -2.84 -22.33
C ARG A 68 4.07 -3.72 -22.75
N CYS A 69 4.00 -4.29 -23.93
CA CYS A 69 5.06 -5.11 -24.50
C CYS A 69 6.20 -4.29 -25.12
N ASP A 70 6.04 -2.96 -25.21
CA ASP A 70 7.03 -2.07 -25.78
C ASP A 70 8.23 -1.88 -24.83
N PRO A 71 9.44 -2.38 -25.19
CA PRO A 71 10.64 -2.20 -24.38
C PRO A 71 11.04 -0.73 -24.25
N ASP A 72 10.69 0.10 -25.24
CA ASP A 72 11.07 1.50 -25.36
C ASP A 72 9.92 2.45 -25.01
N LEU A 73 8.87 1.95 -24.35
CA LEU A 73 7.69 2.69 -23.90
C LEU A 73 8.02 4.05 -23.27
N THR A 74 9.12 4.12 -22.52
CA THR A 74 9.55 5.35 -21.83
C THR A 74 10.07 6.39 -22.81
N ALA A 75 10.87 5.98 -23.79
CA ALA A 75 11.40 6.86 -24.81
C ALA A 75 10.26 7.35 -25.72
N HIS A 76 9.33 6.46 -26.09
CA HIS A 76 8.14 6.82 -26.85
C HIS A 76 7.23 7.81 -26.09
N ALA A 77 6.98 7.58 -24.79
CA ALA A 77 6.18 8.49 -23.97
C ALA A 77 6.82 9.87 -23.81
N VAL A 78 8.14 9.92 -23.57
CA VAL A 78 8.89 11.18 -23.50
C VAL A 78 8.89 11.90 -24.85
N GLY A 79 9.06 11.17 -25.96
CA GLY A 79 9.01 11.73 -27.31
C GLY A 79 7.64 12.32 -27.65
N ALA A 80 6.55 11.59 -27.34
CA ALA A 80 5.19 12.06 -27.53
C ALA A 80 4.91 13.33 -26.69
N PHE A 81 5.37 13.34 -25.44
CA PHE A 81 5.26 14.50 -24.57
C PHE A 81 6.06 15.70 -25.11
N ALA A 82 7.31 15.49 -25.54
CA ALA A 82 8.18 16.53 -26.07
C ALA A 82 7.62 17.19 -27.35
N ARG A 83 6.95 16.41 -28.21
CA ARG A 83 6.27 16.93 -29.41
C ARG A 83 5.11 17.86 -29.07
N ARG A 84 4.44 17.63 -27.94
CA ARG A 84 3.24 18.40 -27.52
C ARG A 84 3.59 19.54 -26.55
N HIS A 85 4.69 19.41 -25.82
CA HIS A 85 5.19 20.38 -24.85
C HIS A 85 6.69 20.63 -25.12
N PRO A 86 7.03 21.65 -25.94
CA PRO A 86 8.43 21.92 -26.31
C PRO A 86 9.28 22.41 -25.13
N GLU A 87 8.66 22.96 -24.08
CA GLU A 87 9.33 23.32 -22.83
C GLU A 87 9.44 22.09 -21.92
N LEU A 88 10.53 21.33 -22.10
CA LEU A 88 10.77 20.09 -21.37
C LEU A 88 11.06 20.35 -19.88
N PRO A 89 10.24 19.84 -18.95
CA PRO A 89 10.66 19.73 -17.56
C PRO A 89 11.84 18.75 -17.50
N ARG A 90 12.91 19.12 -16.79
CA ARG A 90 14.04 18.21 -16.54
C ARG A 90 13.53 16.97 -15.82
N PHE A 91 13.50 15.82 -16.50
CA PHE A 91 13.15 14.52 -15.92
C PHE A 91 14.24 14.07 -14.94
N SER A 92 14.21 14.55 -13.70
CA SER A 92 15.25 14.30 -12.68
C SER A 92 15.26 12.88 -12.10
N GLY A 93 14.49 11.94 -12.66
CA GLY A 93 14.39 10.57 -12.16
C GLY A 93 13.85 9.58 -13.17
N ALA A 94 14.70 9.13 -14.10
CA ALA A 94 14.33 8.16 -15.14
C ALA A 94 13.70 6.86 -14.59
N TRP A 95 14.10 6.40 -13.41
CA TRP A 95 13.50 5.21 -12.79
C TRP A 95 12.12 5.49 -12.16
N LYS A 96 11.92 6.66 -11.53
CA LYS A 96 10.65 7.06 -10.93
C LYS A 96 9.59 7.30 -12.00
N PHE A 97 9.98 7.97 -13.09
CA PHE A 97 9.12 8.19 -14.25
C PHE A 97 8.72 6.86 -14.90
N ARG A 98 9.69 5.96 -15.14
CA ARG A 98 9.43 4.58 -15.62
C ARG A 98 8.43 3.83 -14.74
N LEU A 99 8.63 3.86 -13.42
CA LEU A 99 7.76 3.16 -12.48
C LEU A 99 6.34 3.76 -12.46
N ALA A 100 6.23 5.09 -12.48
CA ALA A 100 4.93 5.78 -12.52
C ALA A 100 4.17 5.49 -13.82
N LEU A 101 4.87 5.53 -14.97
CA LEU A 101 4.31 5.23 -16.29
C LEU A 101 3.76 3.81 -16.35
N ARG A 102 4.54 2.80 -15.92
CA ARG A 102 4.11 1.39 -15.90
C ARG A 102 2.92 1.18 -14.97
N ARG A 103 2.94 1.77 -13.76
CA ARG A 103 1.81 1.67 -12.82
C ARG A 103 0.53 2.30 -13.39
N ARG A 104 0.65 3.38 -14.15
CA ARG A 104 -0.49 4.03 -14.78
C ARG A 104 -1.03 3.21 -15.95
N LEU A 105 -0.16 2.66 -16.78
CA LEU A 105 -0.52 1.73 -17.85
C LEU A 105 -1.27 0.51 -17.30
N ASP A 106 -0.74 -0.12 -16.23
CA ASP A 106 -1.40 -1.24 -15.55
C ASP A 106 -2.78 -0.85 -14.99
N ALA A 107 -2.92 0.36 -14.45
CA ALA A 107 -4.19 0.86 -13.93
C ALA A 107 -5.22 1.08 -15.04
N LEU A 108 -4.80 1.67 -16.17
CA LEU A 108 -5.65 1.89 -17.34
C LEU A 108 -6.07 0.56 -17.99
N GLU A 109 -5.15 -0.41 -18.07
CA GLU A 109 -5.43 -1.75 -18.58
C GLU A 109 -6.46 -2.47 -17.68
N ARG A 110 -6.33 -2.37 -16.35
CA ARG A 110 -7.33 -2.92 -15.42
C ARG A 110 -8.69 -2.25 -15.57
N GLN A 111 -8.73 -0.94 -15.82
CA GLN A 111 -9.98 -0.22 -16.08
C GLN A 111 -10.64 -0.67 -17.40
N HIS A 112 -9.84 -0.96 -18.43
CA HIS A 112 -10.37 -1.40 -19.74
C HIS A 112 -10.72 -2.89 -19.79
N ARG A 113 -9.92 -3.77 -19.17
CA ARG A 113 -10.20 -5.21 -19.07
C ARG A 113 -11.31 -5.55 -18.09
N HIS A 114 -11.49 -4.74 -17.05
CA HIS A 114 -12.58 -4.90 -16.09
C HIS A 114 -13.36 -3.59 -15.95
N PRO A 115 -14.28 -3.27 -16.87
CA PRO A 115 -15.09 -2.07 -16.76
C PRO A 115 -15.91 -2.05 -15.46
N LEU A 116 -16.35 -3.21 -14.95
CA LEU A 116 -17.24 -3.36 -13.79
C LEU A 116 -17.34 -4.82 -13.26
N GLY A 117 -16.31 -5.65 -13.47
CA GLY A 117 -16.53 -7.10 -13.63
C GLY A 117 -16.09 -8.08 -12.55
N GLU A 118 -15.27 -7.73 -11.55
CA GLU A 118 -15.00 -8.67 -10.45
C GLU A 118 -15.98 -8.41 -9.31
N PRO A 119 -16.83 -9.39 -8.94
CA PRO A 119 -17.72 -9.24 -7.81
C PRO A 119 -16.87 -8.92 -6.58
N PRO A 120 -17.32 -7.99 -5.71
CA PRO A 120 -16.54 -7.56 -4.57
C PRO A 120 -16.19 -8.80 -3.74
N SER A 121 -14.89 -9.14 -3.71
CA SER A 121 -14.44 -10.37 -3.07
C SER A 121 -14.73 -10.28 -1.58
N ARG A 122 -15.65 -11.12 -1.10
CA ARG A 122 -16.01 -11.23 0.32
C ARG A 122 -14.80 -11.58 1.18
N VAL A 123 -13.77 -12.19 0.58
CA VAL A 123 -12.50 -12.51 1.21
C VAL A 123 -11.79 -11.26 1.73
N GLY A 124 -11.84 -10.14 1.00
CA GLY A 124 -11.23 -8.88 1.45
C GLY A 124 -11.94 -8.27 2.65
N ALA A 125 -13.28 -8.36 2.70
CA ALA A 125 -14.06 -7.92 3.85
C ALA A 125 -13.85 -8.84 5.07
N ALA A 126 -13.83 -10.17 4.87
CA ALA A 126 -13.56 -11.14 5.93
C ALA A 126 -12.15 -10.98 6.51
N ALA A 127 -11.14 -10.79 5.67
CA ALA A 127 -9.78 -10.49 6.10
C ALA A 127 -9.71 -9.17 6.88
N GLY A 128 -10.44 -8.14 6.43
CA GLY A 128 -10.53 -6.87 7.15
C GLY A 128 -11.17 -6.99 8.53
N ILE A 129 -12.24 -7.79 8.66
CA ILE A 129 -12.89 -8.08 9.95
C ILE A 129 -11.94 -8.88 10.86
N ALA A 130 -11.28 -9.90 10.34
CA ALA A 130 -10.31 -10.69 11.08
C ALA A 130 -9.16 -9.80 11.60
N MET A 131 -8.60 -8.94 10.76
CA MET A 131 -7.56 -8.00 11.16
C MET A 131 -8.00 -7.05 12.28
N ILE A 132 -9.26 -6.62 12.30
CA ILE A 132 -9.81 -5.81 13.40
C ILE A 132 -9.98 -6.68 14.66
N LEU A 133 -10.52 -7.89 14.55
CA LEU A 133 -10.72 -8.79 15.69
C LEU A 133 -9.40 -9.17 16.38
N PHE A 134 -8.31 -9.31 15.63
CA PHE A 134 -6.98 -9.55 16.22
C PHE A 134 -6.25 -8.25 16.60
N GLY A 135 -6.46 -7.16 15.85
CA GLY A 135 -5.79 -5.89 16.08
C GLY A 135 -6.33 -5.12 17.29
N LEU A 136 -7.63 -5.21 17.57
CA LEU A 136 -8.28 -4.45 18.65
C LEU A 136 -7.84 -4.92 20.04
N PRO A 137 -7.75 -6.24 20.34
CA PRO A 137 -7.16 -6.74 21.58
C PRO A 137 -5.68 -6.39 21.72
N ALA A 138 -4.89 -6.46 20.63
CA ALA A 138 -3.47 -6.09 20.66
C ALA A 138 -3.25 -4.59 20.92
N LEU A 139 -4.11 -3.74 20.34
CA LEU A 139 -4.15 -2.29 20.58
C LEU A 139 -4.50 -2.00 22.04
N ALA A 140 -5.64 -2.50 22.51
CA ALA A 140 -6.14 -2.24 23.85
C ALA A 140 -5.22 -2.82 24.92
N GLY A 141 -4.80 -4.08 24.75
CA GLY A 141 -3.89 -4.77 25.66
C GLY A 141 -2.51 -4.09 25.71
N GLY A 142 -1.94 -3.75 24.55
CA GLY A 142 -0.67 -3.03 24.48
C GLY A 142 -0.73 -1.64 25.12
N ALA A 143 -1.81 -0.89 24.90
CA ALA A 143 -2.01 0.43 25.48
C ALA A 143 -2.21 0.38 27.00
N LEU A 144 -3.04 -0.55 27.50
CA LEU A 144 -3.24 -0.75 28.94
C LEU A 144 -1.95 -1.21 29.61
N PHE A 145 -1.22 -2.15 29.01
CA PHE A 145 0.05 -2.64 29.51
C PHE A 145 1.13 -1.53 29.55
N ALA A 146 1.22 -0.70 28.50
CA ALA A 146 2.13 0.43 28.47
C ALA A 146 1.80 1.47 29.54
N MET A 147 0.50 1.75 29.74
CA MET A 147 0.02 2.71 30.73
C MET A 147 0.30 2.23 32.15
N GLU A 148 0.00 0.97 32.47
CA GLU A 148 0.24 0.39 33.79
C GLU A 148 1.73 0.40 34.15
N ASN A 149 2.59 -0.06 33.23
CA ASN A 149 4.04 -0.05 33.44
C ASN A 149 4.64 1.36 33.46
N GLY A 150 4.08 2.30 32.69
CA GLY A 150 4.51 3.70 32.70
C GLY A 150 4.20 4.38 34.03
N MET A 151 3.01 4.15 34.59
CA MET A 151 2.63 4.64 35.92
C MET A 151 3.48 3.99 37.02
N GLY A 152 3.75 2.68 36.93
CA GLY A 152 4.64 1.97 37.86
C GLY A 152 6.09 2.45 37.81
N GLY A 153 6.59 2.83 36.63
CA GLY A 153 7.92 3.40 36.45
C GLY A 153 8.08 4.81 37.04
N LEU A 154 7.03 5.64 36.94
CA LEU A 154 7.04 7.00 37.52
C LEU A 154 6.94 7.01 39.05
N ALA A 155 6.41 5.95 39.65
CA ALA A 155 6.27 5.82 41.10
C ALA A 155 7.54 5.30 41.81
N ASN A 156 8.55 4.84 41.06
CA ASN A 156 9.75 4.21 41.61
C ASN A 156 10.99 5.08 41.39
N ASN A 157 11.76 5.32 42.47
CA ASN A 157 12.99 6.13 42.42
C ASN A 157 14.28 5.32 42.16
N ASP A 158 14.18 3.99 42.11
CA ASP A 158 15.33 3.12 41.85
C ASP A 158 15.68 3.05 40.36
N ARG A 159 16.92 3.36 40.02
CA ARG A 159 17.42 3.40 38.63
C ARG A 159 17.30 2.07 37.90
N SER A 160 17.53 0.94 38.56
CA SER A 160 17.44 -0.40 37.97
C SER A 160 15.98 -0.78 37.63
N ILE A 161 15.05 -0.39 38.51
CA ILE A 161 13.62 -0.62 38.35
C ILE A 161 13.04 0.28 37.25
N ALA A 162 13.52 1.53 37.14
CA ALA A 162 13.14 2.44 36.07
C ALA A 162 13.47 1.89 34.66
N VAL A 163 14.66 1.29 34.48
CA VAL A 163 15.05 0.67 33.20
C VAL A 163 14.12 -0.50 32.85
N PHE A 164 13.79 -1.34 33.84
CA PHE A 164 12.85 -2.45 33.66
C PHE A 164 11.49 -1.95 33.17
N TYR A 165 10.85 -1.01 33.89
CA TYR A 165 9.56 -0.45 33.48
C TYR A 165 9.61 0.22 32.11
N THR A 166 10.70 0.92 31.79
CA THR A 166 10.86 1.57 30.48
C THR A 166 10.87 0.56 29.33
N VAL A 167 11.54 -0.58 29.49
CA VAL A 167 11.55 -1.66 28.48
C VAL A 167 10.15 -2.26 28.30
N PHE A 168 9.44 -2.54 29.39
CA PHE A 168 8.08 -3.11 29.34
C PHE A 168 7.04 -2.12 28.78
N THR A 169 7.14 -0.84 29.14
CA THR A 169 6.34 0.22 28.51
C THR A 169 6.62 0.29 27.02
N GLY A 170 7.89 0.20 26.60
CA GLY A 170 8.28 0.14 25.19
C GLY A 170 7.63 -1.03 24.45
N MET A 171 7.64 -2.24 25.03
CA MET A 171 6.95 -3.40 24.47
C MET A 171 5.43 -3.17 24.33
N GLY A 172 4.80 -2.59 25.35
CA GLY A 172 3.38 -2.24 25.30
C GLY A 172 3.04 -1.27 24.17
N ILE A 173 3.88 -0.23 23.99
CA ILE A 173 3.73 0.75 22.91
C ILE A 173 3.88 0.07 21.53
N ILE A 174 4.88 -0.80 21.36
CA ILE A 174 5.08 -1.53 20.10
C ILE A 174 3.89 -2.43 19.79
N SER A 175 3.37 -3.16 20.78
CA SER A 175 2.16 -3.98 20.64
C SER A 175 0.94 -3.13 20.27
N ALA A 176 0.79 -1.96 20.89
CA ALA A 176 -0.29 -1.04 20.59
C ALA A 176 -0.21 -0.52 19.14
N LEU A 177 0.99 -0.13 18.69
CA LEU A 177 1.22 0.32 17.31
C LEU A 177 0.95 -0.79 16.28
N ALA A 178 1.36 -2.03 16.58
CA ALA A 178 1.04 -3.19 15.73
C ALA A 178 -0.47 -3.43 15.65
N GLY A 179 -1.19 -3.35 16.78
CA GLY A 179 -2.65 -3.41 16.81
C GLY A 179 -3.32 -2.30 16.00
N ALA A 180 -2.82 -1.06 16.11
CA ALA A 180 -3.30 0.08 15.32
C ALA A 180 -3.09 -0.10 13.81
N ALA A 181 -1.95 -0.67 13.40
CA ALA A 181 -1.65 -0.97 12.01
C ALA A 181 -2.61 -2.04 11.44
N LEU A 182 -2.90 -3.09 12.21
CA LEU A 182 -3.87 -4.12 11.83
C LEU A 182 -5.28 -3.55 11.72
N CYS A 183 -5.73 -2.77 12.70
CA CYS A 183 -7.04 -2.12 12.68
C CYS A 183 -7.20 -1.16 11.49
N SER A 184 -6.21 -0.29 11.23
CA SER A 184 -6.25 0.66 10.12
C SER A 184 -6.26 -0.05 8.75
N THR A 185 -5.48 -1.12 8.59
CA THR A 185 -5.48 -1.95 7.38
C THR A 185 -6.83 -2.67 7.20
N GLY A 186 -7.40 -3.21 8.29
CA GLY A 186 -8.70 -3.87 8.27
C GLY A 186 -9.84 -2.90 7.88
N VAL A 187 -9.85 -1.69 8.44
CA VAL A 187 -10.79 -0.62 8.08
C VAL A 187 -10.64 -0.23 6.61
N TRP A 188 -9.40 -0.11 6.12
CA TRP A 188 -9.14 0.21 4.72
C TRP A 188 -9.69 -0.86 3.76
N LEU A 189 -9.50 -2.15 4.07
CA LEU A 189 -10.06 -3.26 3.29
C LEU A 189 -11.58 -3.23 3.26
N ILE A 190 -12.23 -2.98 4.40
CA ILE A 190 -13.69 -2.85 4.49
C ILE A 190 -14.18 -1.65 3.70
N ALA A 191 -13.52 -0.50 3.80
CA ALA A 191 -13.87 0.71 3.05
C ALA A 191 -13.74 0.49 1.54
N ARG A 192 -12.66 -0.19 1.09
CA ARG A 192 -12.45 -0.57 -0.31
C ARG A 192 -13.56 -1.49 -0.81
N TYR A 193 -13.93 -2.51 -0.02
CA TYR A 193 -15.03 -3.41 -0.34
C TYR A 193 -16.37 -2.66 -0.46
N ARG A 194 -16.68 -1.74 0.46
CA ARG A 194 -17.90 -0.92 0.39
C ARG A 194 -17.91 -0.03 -0.85
N LYS A 195 -16.78 0.56 -1.22
CA LYS A 195 -16.66 1.40 -2.42
C LYS A 195 -16.90 0.59 -3.69
N MET A 196 -16.34 -0.62 -3.77
CA MET A 196 -16.57 -1.55 -4.89
C MET A 196 -18.03 -2.01 -4.95
N LYS A 197 -18.62 -2.38 -3.81
CA LYS A 197 -20.03 -2.78 -3.74
C LYS A 197 -20.98 -1.67 -4.20
N ARG A 198 -20.71 -0.41 -3.83
CA ARG A 198 -21.50 0.76 -4.27
C ARG A 198 -21.46 0.98 -5.78
N ALA A 199 -20.28 0.82 -6.39
CA ALA A 199 -20.10 0.96 -7.83
C ALA A 199 -20.86 -0.12 -8.63
N VAL A 200 -21.02 -1.32 -8.06
CA VAL A 200 -21.82 -2.40 -8.67
C VAL A 200 -23.33 -2.15 -8.52
N THR A 201 -23.78 -1.58 -7.40
CA THR A 201 -25.21 -1.34 -7.14
C THR A 201 -25.78 -0.07 -7.80
N ASN A 202 -24.93 0.91 -8.13
CA ASN A 202 -25.30 2.12 -8.87
C ASN A 202 -24.27 2.32 -10.00
N PRO A 203 -24.41 1.61 -11.13
CA PRO A 203 -23.70 1.98 -12.35
C PRO A 203 -24.29 3.32 -12.81
N ALA A 204 -23.45 4.37 -12.83
CA ALA A 204 -23.83 5.66 -13.40
C ALA A 204 -24.03 5.53 -14.92
#